data_AF-A0A314ZGW8-F1
#
_entry.id   AF-A0A314ZGW8-F1
#
_cell.length_a   1.000
_cell.length_b   1.000
_cell.length_c   1.000
_cell.angle_alpha   90.00
_cell.angle_beta   90.00
_cell.angle_gamma   90.00
#
_symmetry.space_group_name_H-M   'P 1'
#
loop_
_entity.id
_entity.type
_entity.pdbx_description
1 polymer ?
#
loop_
_entity_poly.entity_id
_entity_poly.type
_entity_poly.pdbx_seq_one_letter_code
_entity_poly.pdbx_strand_id
1 'polypeptide(L)'
;MSVPKPQMEEGFSFLTLKVALLLVFLVQFTVADSHHKHAGDGVQPLSKIQIHRAVYELHENASVKAYPVLLGTKGEDSQWVTVEVASPKPSEDDWLAVFSPANFNSSTCPSTNDRQKAPNICSAPIKYRFANDSNADYVKTGKASLKFQLINQRADFSFALFSGGLFSPKLLAVSNAVSFVNPKAPLYPRLAQGKYWDEMTVTWTSGYNIIEAVPFVEWGLKGEAQFNLPQEH
;
A
#
# COMPACT_ATOMS: atom_id res chain seq x y z
N MET A 1 93.06 -5.18 -7.84
CA MET A 1 91.99 -6.17 -8.12
C MET A 1 90.67 -5.48 -7.83
N SER A 2 89.82 -5.30 -8.84
CA SER A 2 88.63 -4.44 -8.81
C SER A 2 87.53 -4.99 -7.90
N VAL A 3 87.02 -4.17 -6.97
CA VAL A 3 85.85 -4.47 -6.13
C VAL A 3 84.65 -3.72 -6.74
N PRO A 4 83.52 -4.39 -7.06
CA PRO A 4 82.46 -3.79 -7.84
C PRO A 4 81.52 -2.90 -7.02
N LYS A 5 81.04 -1.85 -7.67
CA LYS A 5 80.02 -0.88 -7.21
C LYS A 5 78.63 -1.55 -7.25
N PRO A 6 77.74 -1.35 -6.25
CA PRO A 6 76.37 -1.82 -6.35
C PRO A 6 75.60 -0.96 -7.37
N GLN A 7 75.02 -1.62 -8.37
CA GLN A 7 74.05 -1.06 -9.29
C GLN A 7 72.67 -1.04 -8.60
N MET A 8 72.02 0.10 -8.73
CA MET A 8 70.68 0.41 -8.23
C MET A 8 69.67 -0.17 -9.23
N GLU A 9 68.94 -1.24 -8.87
CA GLU A 9 67.74 -1.65 -9.61
C GLU A 9 66.53 -0.88 -9.07
N GLU A 10 66.37 0.38 -9.53
CA GLU A 10 65.06 1.02 -9.56
C GLU A 10 64.38 0.66 -10.88
N GLY A 11 63.39 -0.23 -10.80
CA GLY A 11 62.69 -0.68 -12.00
C GLY A 11 61.42 -1.47 -11.72
N PHE A 12 60.77 -1.29 -10.57
CA PHE A 12 59.38 -1.75 -10.42
C PHE A 12 58.52 -0.92 -11.37
N SER A 13 58.25 -1.50 -12.54
CA SER A 13 57.57 -0.87 -13.66
C SER A 13 56.28 -0.18 -13.21
N PHE A 14 56.20 1.14 -13.42
CA PHE A 14 54.97 1.91 -13.24
C PHE A 14 53.79 1.33 -14.04
N LEU A 15 54.07 0.51 -15.05
CA LEU A 15 53.06 -0.16 -15.86
C LEU A 15 52.37 -1.30 -15.10
N THR A 16 53.11 -2.11 -14.31
CA THR A 16 52.50 -3.19 -13.50
C THR A 16 51.67 -2.65 -12.35
N LEU A 17 52.05 -1.52 -11.75
CA LEU A 17 51.25 -0.88 -10.71
C LEU A 17 49.95 -0.26 -11.26
N LYS A 18 50.00 0.35 -12.45
CA LYS A 18 48.80 0.89 -13.13
C LYS A 18 47.84 -0.20 -13.59
N VAL A 19 48.35 -1.33 -14.10
CA VAL A 19 47.54 -2.48 -14.50
C VAL A 19 46.91 -3.15 -13.28
N ALA A 20 47.64 -3.27 -12.17
CA ALA A 20 47.09 -3.77 -10.90
C ALA A 20 45.99 -2.84 -10.35
N LEU A 21 46.19 -1.52 -10.39
CA LEU A 21 45.15 -0.54 -9.99
C LEU A 21 43.92 -0.59 -10.88
N LEU A 22 44.08 -0.73 -12.20
CA LEU A 22 42.96 -0.90 -13.14
C LEU A 22 42.18 -2.20 -12.91
N LEU A 23 42.87 -3.30 -12.59
CA LEU A 23 42.23 -4.57 -12.24
C LEU A 23 41.51 -4.49 -10.89
N VAL A 24 42.05 -3.79 -9.88
CA VAL A 24 41.36 -3.54 -8.60
C VAL A 24 40.12 -2.67 -8.81
N PHE A 25 40.18 -1.65 -9.68
CA PHE A 25 39.01 -0.85 -10.06
C PHE A 25 37.96 -1.66 -10.83
N LEU A 26 38.35 -2.57 -11.72
CA LEU A 26 37.42 -3.42 -12.48
C LEU A 26 36.77 -4.52 -11.61
N VAL A 27 37.48 -5.05 -10.61
CA VAL A 27 36.95 -6.06 -9.67
C VAL A 27 36.00 -5.44 -8.64
N GLN A 28 36.08 -4.12 -8.39
CA GLN A 28 35.11 -3.40 -7.54
C GLN A 28 33.78 -3.06 -8.24
N PHE A 29 33.64 -3.31 -9.55
CA PHE A 29 32.40 -3.02 -10.28
C PHE A 29 31.45 -4.21 -10.46
N THR A 30 31.76 -5.38 -9.92
CA THR A 30 30.86 -6.54 -10.01
C THR A 30 30.23 -6.88 -8.66
N VAL A 31 28.92 -6.59 -8.59
CA VAL A 31 27.91 -7.15 -7.68
C VAL A 31 27.95 -6.60 -6.25
N ALA A 32 27.53 -5.34 -6.11
CA ALA A 32 26.59 -5.02 -5.06
C ALA A 32 25.20 -5.46 -5.56
N ASP A 33 24.89 -6.76 -5.44
CA ASP A 33 23.48 -7.19 -5.40
C ASP A 33 22.93 -6.63 -4.10
N SER A 34 22.44 -5.39 -4.17
CA SER A 34 21.60 -4.84 -3.15
C SER A 34 20.27 -5.60 -3.20
N HIS A 35 20.25 -6.74 -2.51
CA HIS A 35 19.05 -7.23 -1.85
C HIS A 35 18.58 -6.12 -0.91
N HIS A 36 17.89 -5.12 -1.45
CA HIS A 36 17.16 -4.12 -0.70
C HIS A 36 16.01 -4.84 0.02
N LYS A 37 16.34 -5.48 1.14
CA LYS A 37 15.42 -5.63 2.25
C LYS A 37 14.83 -4.23 2.46
N HIS A 38 13.52 -4.11 2.25
CA HIS A 38 12.79 -2.86 2.27
C HIS A 38 12.83 -2.21 3.68
N ALA A 39 13.97 -1.65 4.06
CA ALA A 39 14.02 -0.56 5.01
C ALA A 39 13.44 0.63 4.25
N GLY A 40 12.19 1.00 4.58
CA GLY A 40 11.51 2.11 3.92
C GLY A 40 12.38 3.36 3.96
N ASP A 41 12.42 4.08 2.84
CA ASP A 41 13.15 5.35 2.65
C ASP A 41 12.62 6.51 3.51
N GLY A 42 11.84 6.23 4.55
CA GLY A 42 11.15 7.22 5.39
C GLY A 42 9.98 7.93 4.70
N VAL A 43 9.75 7.69 3.41
CA VAL A 43 8.68 8.33 2.64
C VAL A 43 7.41 7.49 2.77
N GLN A 44 6.30 8.16 3.08
CA GLN A 44 4.98 7.53 3.17
C GLN A 44 4.68 6.79 1.84
N PRO A 45 4.44 5.46 1.83
CA PRO A 45 4.40 4.71 0.58
C PRO A 45 3.32 5.16 -0.43
N LEU A 46 2.14 5.57 0.05
CA LEU A 46 1.05 6.02 -0.85
C LEU A 46 1.37 7.34 -1.57
N SER A 47 2.24 8.19 -1.00
CA SER A 47 2.67 9.48 -1.57
C SER A 47 3.53 9.31 -2.81
N LYS A 48 4.05 8.10 -3.04
CA LYS A 48 4.79 7.74 -4.25
C LYS A 48 3.87 7.48 -5.44
N ILE A 49 2.56 7.29 -5.19
CA ILE A 49 1.56 7.01 -6.22
C ILE A 49 1.11 8.31 -6.86
N GLN A 50 1.47 8.49 -8.13
CA GLN A 50 0.99 9.57 -8.97
C GLN A 50 -0.41 9.24 -9.53
N ILE A 51 -1.37 9.00 -8.63
CA ILE A 51 -2.72 8.55 -9.00
C ILE A 51 -3.44 9.57 -9.91
N HIS A 52 -3.12 10.86 -9.75
CA HIS A 52 -3.63 11.94 -10.60
C HIS A 52 -3.20 11.83 -12.07
N ARG A 53 -2.20 11.00 -12.38
CA ARG A 53 -1.75 10.69 -13.75
C ARG A 53 -2.33 9.39 -14.29
N ALA A 54 -3.12 8.69 -13.47
CA ALA A 54 -3.63 7.39 -13.85
C ALA A 54 -4.58 7.52 -15.03
N VAL A 55 -4.36 6.66 -16.02
CA VAL A 55 -5.22 6.54 -17.20
C VAL A 55 -5.94 5.20 -17.19
N TYR A 56 -7.11 5.15 -17.81
CA TYR A 56 -7.84 3.92 -18.03
C TYR A 56 -7.25 3.17 -19.23
N GLU A 57 -6.74 1.96 -19.01
CA GLU A 57 -6.23 1.06 -20.04
C GLU A 57 -6.77 -0.34 -19.79
N LEU A 58 -8.10 -0.42 -19.64
CA LEU A 58 -8.78 -1.67 -19.32
C LEU A 58 -8.48 -2.72 -20.39
N HIS A 59 -8.09 -3.91 -19.96
CA HIS A 59 -7.71 -4.98 -20.86
C HIS A 59 -8.68 -6.15 -20.70
N GLU A 60 -9.26 -6.63 -21.81
CA GLU A 60 -10.31 -7.68 -21.80
C GLU A 60 -9.85 -8.99 -21.11
N ASN A 61 -8.58 -9.35 -21.29
CA ASN A 61 -7.95 -10.52 -20.66
C ASN A 61 -7.31 -10.24 -19.28
N ALA A 62 -7.38 -9.02 -18.75
CA ALA A 62 -6.97 -8.74 -17.38
C ALA A 62 -8.17 -8.94 -16.44
N SER A 63 -7.93 -9.49 -15.25
CA SER A 63 -9.00 -9.69 -14.28
C SER A 63 -8.50 -9.56 -12.84
N VAL A 64 -9.40 -9.10 -11.97
CA VAL A 64 -9.20 -9.05 -10.52
C VAL A 64 -10.46 -9.63 -9.88
N LYS A 65 -10.31 -10.55 -8.93
CA LYS A 65 -11.41 -11.14 -8.17
C LYS A 65 -11.08 -11.13 -6.70
N ALA A 66 -12.02 -10.67 -5.87
CA ALA A 66 -11.82 -10.54 -4.43
C ALA A 66 -12.82 -11.42 -3.67
N TYR A 67 -12.33 -12.19 -2.69
CA TYR A 67 -13.14 -13.06 -1.85
C TYR A 67 -12.62 -13.14 -0.40
N PRO A 68 -13.51 -13.33 0.59
CA PRO A 68 -14.97 -13.37 0.46
C PRO A 68 -15.57 -11.99 0.16
N VAL A 69 -16.79 -11.96 -0.42
CA VAL A 69 -17.51 -10.72 -0.79
C VAL A 69 -18.10 -10.00 0.43
N LEU A 70 -18.43 -10.76 1.48
CA LEU A 70 -19.04 -10.26 2.70
C LEU A 70 -18.13 -10.54 3.91
N LEU A 71 -17.81 -9.50 4.67
CA LEU A 71 -16.87 -9.52 5.80
C LEU A 71 -17.57 -9.26 7.14
N GLY A 72 -16.95 -9.67 8.25
CA GLY A 72 -17.41 -9.39 9.60
C GLY A 72 -18.70 -10.11 9.98
N THR A 73 -18.92 -11.31 9.44
CA THR A 73 -20.17 -12.07 9.65
C THR A 73 -20.37 -12.54 11.09
N LYS A 74 -19.32 -12.52 11.92
CA LYS A 74 -19.39 -12.81 13.36
C LYS A 74 -19.13 -11.57 14.21
N GLY A 75 -19.27 -10.38 13.62
CA GLY A 75 -19.04 -9.10 14.30
C GLY A 75 -17.59 -8.62 14.28
N GLU A 76 -16.72 -9.25 13.48
CA GLU A 76 -15.35 -8.78 13.33
C GLU A 76 -15.29 -7.43 12.60
N ASP A 77 -14.40 -6.56 13.05
CA ASP A 77 -14.12 -5.24 12.45
C ASP A 77 -12.89 -5.25 11.54
N SER A 78 -12.28 -6.43 11.35
CA SER A 78 -11.11 -6.67 10.54
C SER A 78 -11.14 -8.08 9.96
N GLN A 79 -10.85 -8.23 8.67
CA GLN A 79 -10.86 -9.55 8.02
C GLN A 79 -9.88 -9.61 6.84
N TRP A 80 -9.31 -10.80 6.63
CA TRP A 80 -8.48 -11.09 5.46
C TRP A 80 -9.35 -11.29 4.21
N VAL A 81 -8.96 -10.60 3.13
CA VAL A 81 -9.49 -10.77 1.78
C VAL A 81 -8.38 -11.30 0.89
N THR A 82 -8.69 -12.32 0.10
CA THR A 82 -7.82 -12.85 -0.94
C THR A 82 -8.22 -12.25 -2.28
N VAL A 83 -7.24 -11.80 -3.03
CA VAL A 83 -7.42 -11.17 -4.34
C VAL A 83 -6.61 -11.95 -5.37
N GLU A 84 -7.33 -12.55 -6.30
CA GLU A 84 -6.74 -13.21 -7.47
C GLU A 84 -6.64 -12.20 -8.60
N VAL A 85 -5.47 -12.18 -9.25
CA VAL A 85 -5.21 -11.31 -10.40
C VAL A 85 -4.73 -12.14 -11.59
N ALA A 86 -5.14 -11.71 -12.77
CA ALA A 86 -4.57 -12.16 -14.04
C ALA A 86 -4.26 -10.95 -14.92
N SER A 87 -3.04 -10.89 -15.46
CA SER A 87 -2.59 -9.89 -16.42
C SER A 87 -2.05 -10.59 -17.66
N PRO A 88 -2.47 -10.18 -18.87
CA PRO A 88 -1.96 -10.75 -20.12
C PRO A 88 -0.55 -10.23 -20.47
N LYS A 89 -0.13 -9.11 -19.87
CA LYS A 89 1.18 -8.48 -20.07
C LYS A 89 1.75 -8.11 -18.69
N PRO A 90 2.11 -9.11 -17.86
CA PRO A 90 2.59 -8.83 -16.52
C PRO A 90 3.94 -8.12 -16.54
N SER A 91 4.13 -7.23 -15.57
CA SER A 91 5.37 -6.50 -15.34
C SER A 91 5.75 -6.52 -13.86
N GLU A 92 7.03 -6.31 -13.56
CA GLU A 92 7.54 -6.21 -12.18
C GLU A 92 6.97 -5.01 -11.42
N ASP A 93 6.55 -3.98 -12.14
CA ASP A 93 5.98 -2.75 -11.60
C ASP A 93 4.44 -2.76 -11.58
N ASP A 94 3.80 -3.90 -11.89
CA ASP A 94 2.35 -4.05 -11.73
C ASP A 94 1.99 -4.09 -10.25
N TRP A 95 0.90 -3.41 -9.90
CA TRP A 95 0.50 -3.25 -8.52
C TRP A 95 -1.01 -3.27 -8.34
N LEU A 96 -1.44 -3.74 -7.18
CA LEU A 96 -2.83 -3.87 -6.80
C LEU A 96 -3.15 -2.83 -5.74
N ALA A 97 -4.11 -1.96 -6.07
CA ALA A 97 -4.61 -0.91 -5.20
C ALA A 97 -5.89 -1.35 -4.49
N VAL A 98 -6.09 -0.90 -3.25
CA VAL A 98 -7.36 -1.03 -2.53
C VAL A 98 -8.04 0.34 -2.49
N PHE A 99 -9.29 0.41 -2.93
CA PHE A 99 -10.11 1.61 -2.88
C PHE A 99 -11.27 1.44 -1.91
N SER A 100 -11.64 2.54 -1.26
CA SER A 100 -12.85 2.67 -0.46
C SER A 100 -13.31 4.13 -0.53
N PRO A 101 -14.51 4.45 -1.05
CA PRO A 101 -15.55 3.53 -1.54
C PRO A 101 -15.13 2.66 -2.74
N ALA A 102 -15.87 1.57 -2.99
CA ALA A 102 -15.58 0.67 -4.10
C ALA A 102 -15.67 1.35 -5.48
N ASN A 103 -16.54 2.35 -5.60
CA ASN A 103 -16.67 3.18 -6.80
C ASN A 103 -15.75 4.40 -6.71
N PHE A 104 -14.56 4.32 -7.33
CA PHE A 104 -13.55 5.37 -7.34
C PHE A 104 -13.53 6.21 -8.64
N ASN A 105 -14.65 6.27 -9.37
CA ASN A 105 -14.73 6.89 -10.70
C ASN A 105 -14.31 8.38 -10.75
N SER A 106 -13.64 8.73 -11.86
CA SER A 106 -13.23 10.06 -12.33
C SER A 106 -14.32 11.15 -12.37
N SER A 107 -15.61 10.80 -12.38
CA SER A 107 -16.73 11.76 -12.45
C SER A 107 -16.81 12.69 -11.23
N THR A 108 -16.11 12.35 -10.16
CA THR A 108 -16.03 13.13 -8.91
C THR A 108 -14.89 14.15 -8.92
N CYS A 109 -14.14 14.26 -10.02
CA CYS A 109 -13.03 15.18 -10.18
C CYS A 109 -13.44 16.41 -11.00
N PRO A 110 -13.72 17.57 -10.40
CA PRO A 110 -13.82 18.79 -11.17
C PRO A 110 -12.47 19.07 -11.84
N SER A 111 -12.47 19.29 -13.15
CA SER A 111 -11.28 19.75 -13.87
C SER A 111 -10.88 21.10 -13.29
N THR A 112 -9.72 21.17 -12.64
CA THR A 112 -9.23 22.44 -12.07
C THR A 112 -8.42 23.25 -13.06
N ASN A 113 -8.00 22.65 -14.20
CA ASN A 113 -7.19 23.28 -15.23
C ASN A 113 -7.36 22.58 -16.60
N ASP A 114 -7.32 23.33 -17.70
CA ASP A 114 -7.36 22.81 -19.10
C ASP A 114 -6.22 21.83 -19.46
N ARG A 115 -5.23 21.67 -18.58
CA ARG A 115 -4.09 20.75 -18.74
C ARG A 115 -4.35 19.36 -18.16
N GLN A 116 -5.45 19.14 -17.43
CA GLN A 116 -5.83 17.81 -16.94
C GLN A 116 -6.46 17.01 -18.08
N LYS A 117 -5.65 16.19 -18.77
CA LYS A 117 -6.14 15.26 -19.78
C LYS A 117 -6.90 14.12 -19.11
N ALA A 118 -8.17 13.95 -19.47
CA ALA A 118 -9.02 12.85 -19.03
C ALA A 118 -8.59 11.51 -19.65
N PRO A 119 -8.95 10.36 -19.05
CA PRO A 119 -9.72 10.20 -17.81
C PRO A 119 -8.82 9.94 -16.59
N ASN A 120 -8.93 10.79 -15.55
CA ASN A 120 -8.09 10.74 -14.35
C ASN A 120 -8.80 10.05 -13.18
N ILE A 121 -8.11 9.20 -12.43
CA ILE A 121 -8.58 8.69 -11.14
C ILE A 121 -8.15 9.66 -10.03
N CYS A 122 -9.08 10.20 -9.25
CA CYS A 122 -8.76 11.16 -8.18
C CYS A 122 -9.02 10.64 -6.78
N SER A 123 -9.58 9.43 -6.65
CA SER A 123 -9.60 8.75 -5.37
C SER A 123 -8.18 8.26 -5.06
N ALA A 124 -7.68 8.55 -3.86
CA ALA A 124 -6.46 7.93 -3.38
C ALA A 124 -6.78 6.50 -2.89
N PRO A 125 -5.94 5.51 -3.22
CA PRO A 125 -6.10 4.17 -2.64
C PRO A 125 -5.75 4.19 -1.15
N ILE A 126 -6.40 3.32 -0.37
CA ILE A 126 -6.15 3.19 1.07
C ILE A 126 -4.92 2.34 1.38
N LYS A 127 -4.58 1.40 0.48
CA LYS A 127 -3.46 0.48 0.55
C LYS A 127 -3.06 0.06 -0.86
N TYR A 128 -1.84 -0.44 -1.03
CA TYR A 128 -1.42 -1.13 -2.24
C TYR A 128 -0.35 -2.19 -1.95
N ARG A 129 -0.14 -3.09 -2.90
CA ARG A 129 0.98 -4.04 -2.95
C ARG A 129 1.40 -4.29 -4.40
N PHE A 130 2.66 -4.63 -4.63
CA PHE A 130 3.07 -5.07 -5.97
C PHE A 130 2.55 -6.49 -6.24
N ALA A 131 2.22 -6.78 -7.50
CA ALA A 131 1.63 -8.06 -7.89
C ALA A 131 2.61 -9.24 -7.68
N ASN A 132 3.91 -8.97 -7.72
CA ASN A 132 4.97 -9.96 -7.49
C ASN A 132 5.34 -10.16 -5.99
N ASP A 133 4.83 -9.34 -5.06
CA ASP A 133 5.22 -9.36 -3.63
C ASP A 133 5.06 -10.75 -2.98
N SER A 134 4.05 -11.51 -3.40
CA SER A 134 3.74 -12.84 -2.84
C SER A 134 3.93 -13.97 -3.85
N ASN A 135 4.29 -13.65 -5.10
CA ASN A 135 4.48 -14.62 -6.17
C ASN A 135 5.59 -14.14 -7.13
N ALA A 136 6.80 -14.68 -6.95
CA ALA A 136 7.94 -14.37 -7.81
C ALA A 136 7.70 -14.74 -9.29
N ASP A 137 6.76 -15.65 -9.58
CA ASP A 137 6.45 -16.07 -10.95
C ASP A 137 5.32 -15.24 -11.59
N TYR A 138 4.82 -14.18 -10.96
CA TYR A 138 3.81 -13.30 -11.55
C TYR A 138 4.24 -12.77 -12.93
N VAL A 139 5.50 -12.34 -13.07
CA VAL A 139 6.05 -11.79 -14.32
C VAL A 139 6.06 -12.82 -15.45
N LYS A 140 6.15 -14.11 -15.13
CA LYS A 140 6.14 -15.19 -16.13
C LYS A 140 4.73 -15.67 -16.45
N THR A 141 3.88 -15.75 -15.43
CA THR A 141 2.57 -16.42 -15.51
C THR A 141 1.40 -15.48 -15.73
N GLY A 142 1.58 -14.19 -15.42
CA GLY A 142 0.52 -13.21 -15.36
C GLY A 142 -0.42 -13.37 -14.18
N LYS A 143 -0.18 -14.32 -13.26
CA LYS A 143 -1.14 -14.68 -12.21
C LYS A 143 -0.56 -14.50 -10.83
N ALA A 144 -1.34 -13.92 -9.92
CA ALA A 144 -0.98 -13.86 -8.51
C ALA A 144 -2.20 -13.95 -7.60
N SER A 145 -1.96 -14.35 -6.36
CA SER A 145 -2.93 -14.36 -5.27
C SER A 145 -2.34 -13.56 -4.13
N LEU A 146 -3.00 -12.46 -3.76
CA LEU A 146 -2.55 -11.55 -2.71
C LEU A 146 -3.56 -11.52 -1.57
N LYS A 147 -3.08 -11.39 -0.34
CA LYS A 147 -3.94 -11.24 0.84
C LYS A 147 -3.82 -9.83 1.42
N PHE A 148 -4.96 -9.23 1.71
CA PHE A 148 -5.08 -7.94 2.38
C PHE A 148 -5.93 -8.09 3.63
N GLN A 149 -5.45 -7.58 4.76
CA GLN A 149 -6.28 -7.41 5.93
C GLN A 149 -6.99 -6.05 5.81
N LEU A 150 -8.31 -6.09 5.66
CA LEU A 150 -9.16 -4.91 5.63
C LEU A 150 -9.74 -4.65 7.02
N ILE A 151 -9.93 -3.37 7.34
CA ILE A 151 -10.61 -2.92 8.55
C ILE A 151 -11.92 -2.25 8.14
N ASN A 152 -12.96 -2.36 8.95
CA ASN A 152 -14.25 -1.75 8.66
C ASN A 152 -14.21 -0.23 8.90
N GLN A 153 -14.19 0.52 7.80
CA GLN A 153 -14.06 1.98 7.81
C GLN A 153 -15.21 2.70 7.07
N ARG A 154 -16.45 2.19 7.22
CA ARG A 154 -17.73 2.79 6.80
C ARG A 154 -18.22 2.53 5.37
N ALA A 155 -17.34 2.21 4.43
CA ALA A 155 -17.72 1.97 3.04
C ALA A 155 -17.26 0.59 2.56
N ASP A 156 -17.78 0.20 1.41
CA ASP A 156 -17.33 -0.96 0.65
C ASP A 156 -15.93 -0.73 0.06
N PHE A 157 -15.38 -1.80 -0.51
CA PHE A 157 -14.04 -1.85 -1.08
C PHE A 157 -14.06 -2.42 -2.49
N SER A 158 -13.14 -1.95 -3.32
CA SER A 158 -12.77 -2.61 -4.57
C SER A 158 -11.25 -2.67 -4.70
N PHE A 159 -10.79 -3.57 -5.55
CA PHE A 159 -9.39 -3.76 -5.85
C PHE A 159 -9.16 -3.46 -7.33
N ALA A 160 -8.05 -2.80 -7.63
CA ALA A 160 -7.74 -2.40 -8.99
C ALA A 160 -6.29 -2.71 -9.33
N LEU A 161 -6.10 -3.41 -10.45
CA LEU A 161 -4.78 -3.75 -10.98
C LEU A 161 -4.29 -2.63 -11.88
N PHE A 162 -3.07 -2.17 -11.63
CA PHE A 162 -2.39 -1.17 -12.43
C PHE A 162 -1.08 -1.70 -13.00
N SER A 163 -0.70 -1.21 -14.17
CA SER A 163 0.65 -1.31 -14.74
C SER A 163 1.31 0.06 -14.85
N GLY A 164 2.58 0.10 -15.30
CA GLY A 164 3.34 1.35 -15.47
C GLY A 164 3.84 1.96 -14.17
N GLY A 165 3.88 1.15 -13.11
CA GLY A 165 4.39 1.52 -11.81
C GLY A 165 3.58 2.61 -11.12
N LEU A 166 4.17 3.18 -10.07
CA LEU A 166 3.52 4.20 -9.26
C LEU A 166 3.56 5.59 -9.91
N PHE A 167 4.45 5.84 -10.88
CA PHE A 167 4.66 7.15 -11.49
C PHE A 167 3.78 7.42 -12.72
N SER A 168 3.51 6.39 -13.54
CA SER A 168 2.68 6.47 -14.74
C SER A 168 1.60 5.37 -14.76
N PRO A 169 0.72 5.34 -13.74
CA PRO A 169 -0.19 4.22 -13.55
C PRO A 169 -1.22 4.08 -14.67
N LYS A 170 -1.51 2.83 -15.04
CA LYS A 170 -2.50 2.47 -16.06
C LYS A 170 -3.45 1.43 -15.50
N LEU A 171 -4.73 1.77 -15.37
CA LEU A 171 -5.74 0.87 -14.80
C LEU A 171 -6.08 -0.25 -15.79
N LEU A 172 -5.75 -1.49 -15.45
CA LEU A 172 -5.95 -2.68 -16.28
C LEU A 172 -7.27 -3.41 -15.99
N ALA A 173 -7.64 -3.54 -14.72
CA ALA A 173 -8.84 -4.26 -14.30
C ALA A 173 -9.30 -3.85 -12.89
N VAL A 174 -10.60 -4.02 -12.61
CA VAL A 174 -11.23 -3.73 -11.31
C VAL A 174 -12.00 -4.97 -10.84
N SER A 175 -11.98 -5.23 -9.53
CA SER A 175 -12.66 -6.36 -8.92
C SER A 175 -14.16 -6.13 -8.71
N ASN A 176 -14.86 -7.19 -8.32
CA ASN A 176 -16.11 -7.08 -7.59
C ASN A 176 -15.92 -6.26 -6.30
N ALA A 177 -17.01 -5.63 -5.83
CA ALA A 177 -17.02 -4.98 -4.53
C ALA A 177 -16.99 -6.02 -3.40
N VAL A 178 -16.44 -5.61 -2.25
CA VAL A 178 -16.42 -6.36 -0.98
C VAL A 178 -16.89 -5.41 0.12
N SER A 179 -17.71 -5.88 1.05
CA SER A 179 -18.22 -5.04 2.15
C SER A 179 -18.29 -5.81 3.46
N PHE A 180 -18.17 -5.09 4.57
CA PHE A 180 -18.58 -5.62 5.88
C PHE A 180 -20.11 -5.73 5.95
N VAL A 181 -20.61 -6.65 6.79
CA VAL A 181 -22.05 -6.83 7.04
C VAL A 181 -22.69 -5.54 7.56
N ASN A 182 -22.02 -4.85 8.47
CA ASN A 182 -22.45 -3.54 8.98
C ASN A 182 -21.31 -2.53 8.82
N PRO A 183 -21.18 -1.87 7.64
CA PRO A 183 -20.13 -0.87 7.43
C PRO A 183 -20.21 0.27 8.45
N LYS A 184 -21.41 0.60 8.92
CA LYS A 184 -21.67 1.75 9.80
C LYS A 184 -21.42 1.47 11.28
N ALA A 185 -21.02 0.24 11.66
CA ALA A 185 -20.83 -0.16 13.05
C ALA A 185 -20.00 0.84 13.87
N PRO A 186 -20.32 1.06 15.16
CA PRO A 186 -19.49 1.86 16.06
C PRO A 186 -18.19 1.11 16.37
N LEU A 187 -17.05 1.68 15.98
CA LEU A 187 -15.75 1.00 16.00
C LEU A 187 -14.64 1.89 16.55
N TYR A 188 -13.54 1.22 16.92
CA TYR A 188 -12.27 1.82 17.34
C TYR A 188 -12.41 2.82 18.52
N PRO A 189 -13.00 2.40 19.66
CA PRO A 189 -13.12 3.25 20.82
C PRO A 189 -11.73 3.65 21.35
N ARG A 190 -11.61 4.91 21.74
CA ARG A 190 -10.40 5.50 22.33
C ARG A 190 -10.78 6.15 23.64
N LEU A 191 -9.97 5.89 24.66
CA LEU A 191 -10.11 6.50 25.97
C LEU A 191 -9.16 7.69 26.08
N ALA A 192 -9.66 8.78 26.64
CA ALA A 192 -8.85 9.93 27.01
C ALA A 192 -9.39 10.54 28.30
N GLN A 193 -8.50 11.03 29.16
CA GLN A 193 -8.90 11.74 30.37
C GLN A 193 -9.79 12.94 30.01
N GLY A 194 -10.88 13.09 30.76
CA GLY A 194 -11.79 14.20 30.62
C GLY A 194 -11.28 15.48 31.26
N LYS A 195 -12.20 16.39 31.57
CA LYS A 195 -11.87 17.70 32.17
C LYS A 195 -11.39 17.56 33.61
N TYR A 196 -11.92 16.58 34.33
CA TYR A 196 -11.61 16.33 35.73
C TYR A 196 -10.84 15.02 35.92
N TRP A 197 -10.24 14.86 37.09
CA TRP A 197 -9.41 13.69 37.43
C TRP A 197 -10.23 12.39 37.50
N ASP A 198 -11.53 12.51 37.74
CA ASP A 198 -12.53 11.45 37.85
C ASP A 198 -13.42 11.32 36.60
N GLU A 199 -13.06 11.97 35.49
CA GLU A 199 -13.78 11.92 34.22
C GLU A 199 -12.96 11.17 33.14
N MET A 200 -13.60 10.26 32.41
CA MET A 200 -13.02 9.56 31.26
C MET A 200 -13.93 9.72 30.05
N THR A 201 -13.35 10.09 28.90
CA THR A 201 -14.07 10.23 27.64
C THR A 201 -13.91 8.98 26.79
N VAL A 202 -14.98 8.56 26.12
CA VAL A 202 -14.98 7.48 25.15
C VAL A 202 -15.29 8.09 23.79
N THR A 203 -14.31 8.06 22.88
CA THR A 203 -14.51 8.51 21.49
C THR A 203 -14.48 7.31 20.57
N TRP A 204 -15.50 7.12 19.73
CA TRP A 204 -15.54 6.08 18.71
C TRP A 204 -15.94 6.68 17.35
N THR A 205 -15.83 5.89 16.29
CA THR A 205 -16.28 6.28 14.95
C THR A 205 -17.40 5.38 14.49
N SER A 206 -18.46 5.94 13.91
CA SER A 206 -19.54 5.16 13.29
C SER A 206 -19.95 5.77 11.95
N GLY A 207 -20.75 5.04 11.17
CA GLY A 207 -21.39 5.58 9.99
C GLY A 207 -22.79 6.13 10.26
N TYR A 208 -23.33 5.98 11.48
CA TYR A 208 -24.67 6.45 11.83
C TYR A 208 -24.66 7.95 12.12
N ASN A 209 -25.50 8.69 11.41
CA ASN A 209 -25.80 10.09 11.71
C ASN A 209 -26.79 10.17 12.90
N ILE A 210 -26.83 11.31 13.59
CA ILE A 210 -27.72 11.60 14.72
C ILE A 210 -29.22 11.51 14.37
N ILE A 211 -29.56 11.59 13.07
CA ILE A 211 -30.94 11.41 12.58
C ILE A 211 -31.28 9.91 12.41
N GLU A 212 -30.26 9.06 12.25
CA GLU A 212 -30.44 7.62 11.99
C GLU A 212 -30.38 6.79 13.27
N ALA A 213 -29.58 7.21 14.26
CA ALA A 213 -29.44 6.53 15.54
C ALA A 213 -29.08 7.53 16.65
N VAL A 214 -29.47 7.22 17.89
CA VAL A 214 -29.06 7.97 19.09
C VAL A 214 -27.75 7.37 19.61
N PRO A 215 -26.62 8.10 19.58
CA PRO A 215 -25.36 7.62 20.14
C PRO A 215 -25.37 7.70 21.67
N PHE A 216 -24.99 6.60 22.33
CA PHE A 216 -24.82 6.52 23.78
C PHE A 216 -23.76 5.48 24.14
N VAL A 217 -23.24 5.58 25.37
CA VAL A 217 -22.35 4.58 25.98
C VAL A 217 -23.08 3.96 27.17
N GLU A 218 -23.18 2.62 27.18
CA GLU A 218 -23.59 1.87 28.37
C GLU A 218 -22.32 1.50 29.17
N TRP A 219 -22.25 1.93 30.44
CA TRP A 219 -21.07 1.73 31.28
C TRP A 219 -21.43 1.51 32.75
N GLY A 220 -20.51 0.93 33.52
CA GLY A 220 -20.69 0.70 34.95
C GLY A 220 -19.52 -0.09 35.54
N LEU A 221 -19.52 -0.26 36.87
CA LEU A 221 -18.55 -1.13 37.52
C LEU A 221 -18.81 -2.60 37.16
N LYS A 222 -17.73 -3.38 37.06
CA LYS A 222 -17.82 -4.79 36.68
C LYS A 222 -18.63 -5.57 37.72
N GLY A 223 -19.75 -6.14 37.30
CA GLY A 223 -20.64 -6.93 38.16
C GLY A 223 -21.78 -6.12 38.80
N GLU A 224 -21.85 -4.82 38.51
CA GLU A 224 -22.93 -3.93 38.97
C GLU A 224 -23.91 -3.58 37.84
N ALA A 225 -24.98 -2.86 38.19
CA ALA A 225 -25.91 -2.33 37.21
C ALA A 225 -25.21 -1.32 36.29
N GLN A 226 -25.53 -1.38 34.99
CA GLN A 226 -24.98 -0.47 33.99
C GLN A 226 -25.89 0.75 33.80
N PHE A 227 -25.29 1.86 33.41
CA PHE A 227 -25.93 3.14 33.17
C PHE A 227 -25.73 3.57 31.72
N ASN A 228 -26.77 4.16 31.13
CA ASN A 228 -26.71 4.74 29.79
C ASN A 228 -26.34 6.22 29.89
N LEU A 229 -25.27 6.60 29.21
CA LEU A 229 -24.86 7.99 29.06
C LEU A 229 -25.03 8.40 27.59
N PRO A 230 -25.97 9.30 27.25
CA PRO A 230 -26.09 9.83 25.91
C PRO A 230 -24.85 10.65 25.52
N GLN A 231 -24.57 10.77 24.23
CA GLN A 231 -23.49 11.63 23.76
C GLN A 231 -23.80 13.11 24.08
N GLU A 232 -22.90 13.77 24.80
CA GLU A 232 -22.92 15.23 24.97
C GLU A 232 -22.21 15.90 23.77
N HIS A 233 -22.79 16.99 23.26
CA HIS A 233 -22.29 17.77 22.12
C HIS A 233 -21.42 18.96 22.56
#